data_AF-A0A2K3K9B5-F1
#
_entry.id   AF-A0A2K3K9B5-F1
#
_cell.length_a   1.000
_cell.length_b   1.000
_cell.length_c   1.000
_cell.angle_alpha   90.00
_cell.angle_beta   90.00
_cell.angle_gamma   90.00
#
_symmetry.space_group_name_H-M   'P 1'
#
loop_
_entity.id
_entity.type
_entity.pdbx_description
1 polymer ?
#
loop_
_entity_poly.entity_id
_entity_poly.type
_entity_poly.pdbx_seq_one_letter_code
_entity_poly.pdbx_strand_id
1 'polypeptide(L)'
;RPSKKSKLKQDVSKTRKDMVKMFEAVKINNTLLSYAVHEHQLFRTWLIEEFCPAMRINPPPSNPPPQVPDFPELSKDSSSDDSPPVDP
;
A
#
# COMPACT_ATOMS: atom_id res chain seq x y z
N ARG A 1 39.49 10.75 4.03
CA ARG A 1 38.74 9.86 3.10
C ARG A 1 37.97 8.85 3.95
N PRO A 2 36.64 8.72 3.84
CA PRO A 2 35.87 7.81 4.68
C PRO A 2 36.28 6.35 4.40
N SER A 3 36.33 5.51 5.43
CA SER A 3 36.63 4.08 5.28
C SER A 3 35.49 3.37 4.54
N LYS A 4 35.80 2.27 3.84
CA LYS A 4 34.80 1.46 3.13
C LYS A 4 33.65 1.03 4.07
N LYS A 5 33.96 0.70 5.34
CA LYS A 5 32.99 0.35 6.38
C LYS A 5 32.08 1.53 6.76
N SER A 6 32.61 2.75 6.85
CA SER A 6 31.82 3.96 7.16
C SER A 6 30.84 4.32 6.03
N LYS A 7 31.25 4.14 4.76
CA LYS A 7 30.36 4.35 3.61
C LYS A 7 29.21 3.35 3.58
N LEU A 8 29.51 2.06 3.78
CA LEU A 8 28.48 1.01 3.85
C LEU A 8 27.43 1.29 4.94
N LYS A 9 27.85 1.70 6.14
CA LYS A 9 26.92 2.07 7.22
C LYS A 9 26.02 3.25 6.84
N GLN A 10 26.57 4.24 6.14
CA GLN A 10 25.80 5.39 5.66
C GLN A 10 24.78 4.98 4.59
N ASP A 11 25.18 4.11 3.65
CA ASP A 11 24.31 3.61 2.59
C ASP A 11 23.15 2.79 3.15
N VAL A 12 23.42 1.87 4.08
CA VAL A 12 22.36 1.09 4.77
C VAL A 12 21.40 2.00 5.53
N SER A 13 21.91 3.01 6.24
CA SER A 13 21.07 3.98 6.95
C SER A 13 20.18 4.76 5.99
N LYS A 14 20.69 5.13 4.82
CA LYS A 14 19.94 5.82 3.78
C LYS A 14 18.84 4.91 3.20
N THR A 15 19.19 3.69 2.79
CA THR A 15 18.22 2.71 2.28
C THR A 15 17.09 2.46 3.26
N ARG A 16 17.39 2.31 4.57
CA ARG A 16 16.37 2.15 5.60
C ARG A 16 15.41 3.35 5.66
N LYS A 17 15.93 4.58 5.61
CA LYS A 17 15.10 5.80 5.59
C LYS A 17 14.23 5.88 4.34
N ASP A 18 14.78 5.51 3.19
CA ASP A 18 14.05 5.55 1.92
C ASP A 18 12.94 4.48 1.88
N MET A 19 13.18 3.29 2.45
CA MET A 19 12.14 2.26 2.62
C MET A 19 10.99 2.73 3.51
N VAL A 20 11.26 3.39 4.64
CA VAL A 20 10.21 3.94 5.51
C VAL A 20 9.33 4.93 4.75
N LYS A 21 9.93 5.83 3.95
CA LYS A 21 9.17 6.77 3.11
C LYS A 21 8.33 6.05 2.06
N MET A 22 8.85 4.99 1.46
CA MET A 22 8.12 4.18 0.48
C MET A 22 6.88 3.53 1.11
N PHE A 23 6.99 2.96 2.32
CA PHE A 23 5.84 2.37 3.02
C PHE A 23 4.76 3.41 3.35
N GLU A 24 5.15 4.61 3.80
CA GLU A 24 4.19 5.70 4.03
C GLU A 24 3.50 6.12 2.72
N ALA A 25 4.25 6.23 1.62
CA ALA A 25 3.67 6.53 0.31
C ALA A 25 2.69 5.44 -0.16
N VAL A 26 3.01 4.16 0.06
CA VAL A 26 2.09 3.04 -0.27
C VAL A 26 0.82 3.12 0.58
N LYS A 27 0.93 3.42 1.87
CA LYS A 27 -0.23 3.58 2.76
C LYS A 27 -1.17 4.70 2.30
N ILE A 28 -0.61 5.85 1.91
CA ILE A 28 -1.37 6.96 1.35
C ILE A 28 -2.08 6.54 0.05
N ASN A 29 -1.37 5.87 -0.85
CA ASN A 29 -1.95 5.38 -2.10
C ASN A 29 -3.07 4.36 -1.88
N ASN A 30 -2.90 3.39 -0.96
CA ASN A 30 -3.93 2.42 -0.61
C ASN A 30 -5.17 3.11 -0.02
N THR A 31 -4.97 4.14 0.80
CA THR A 31 -6.07 4.92 1.37
C THR A 31 -6.84 5.63 0.26
N LEU A 32 -6.15 6.34 -0.64
CA LEU A 32 -6.76 7.02 -1.78
C LEU A 32 -7.51 6.06 -2.70
N LEU A 33 -6.93 4.90 -2.99
CA LEU A 33 -7.55 3.86 -3.80
C LEU A 33 -8.83 3.34 -3.14
N SER A 34 -8.80 3.12 -1.83
CA SER A 34 -9.98 2.68 -1.06
C SER A 34 -11.12 3.71 -1.14
N TYR A 35 -10.79 5.00 -1.01
CA TYR A 35 -11.76 6.07 -1.21
C TYR A 35 -12.34 6.08 -2.63
N ALA A 36 -11.49 5.98 -3.65
CA ALA A 36 -11.94 5.98 -5.05
C ALA A 36 -12.87 4.78 -5.34
N VAL A 37 -12.57 3.60 -4.80
CA VAL A 37 -13.44 2.42 -4.91
C VAL A 37 -14.77 2.68 -4.23
N HIS A 38 -14.78 3.26 -3.03
CA HIS A 38 -16.01 3.54 -2.28
C HIS A 38 -16.89 4.57 -3.01
N GLU A 39 -16.31 5.68 -3.46
CA GLU A 39 -17.01 6.71 -4.25
C GLU A 39 -17.59 6.14 -5.55
N HIS A 40 -16.81 5.30 -6.25
CA HIS A 40 -17.29 4.63 -7.46
C HIS A 40 -18.48 3.70 -7.17
N GLN A 41 -18.43 2.93 -6.08
CA GLN A 41 -19.55 2.07 -5.68
C GLN A 41 -20.78 2.89 -5.31
N LEU A 42 -20.62 3.96 -4.54
CA LEU A 42 -21.71 4.88 -4.18
C LEU A 42 -22.39 5.46 -5.43
N PHE A 43 -21.60 5.99 -6.36
CA PHE A 43 -22.11 6.56 -7.61
C PHE A 43 -22.81 5.52 -8.48
N ARG A 44 -22.24 4.32 -8.59
CA ARG A 44 -22.85 3.21 -9.34
C ARG A 44 -24.18 2.78 -8.72
N THR A 45 -24.27 2.72 -7.40
CA THR A 45 -25.52 2.42 -6.68
C THR A 45 -26.57 3.48 -6.98
N TRP A 46 -26.22 4.77 -6.86
CA TRP A 46 -27.14 5.86 -7.19
C TRP A 46 -27.62 5.81 -8.65
N LEU A 47 -26.75 5.52 -9.60
CA LEU A 47 -27.15 5.36 -11.00
C LEU A 47 -28.17 4.23 -11.19
N ILE A 48 -27.99 3.11 -10.48
CA ILE A 48 -28.88 1.95 -10.59
C ILE A 48 -30.22 2.19 -9.91
N GLU A 49 -30.19 2.78 -8.72
CA GLU A 49 -31.38 2.94 -7.88
C GLU A 49 -32.23 4.13 -8.29
N GLU A 50 -31.61 5.22 -8.76
CA GLU A 50 -32.31 6.47 -9.07
C GLU A 50 -32.38 6.75 -10.56
N PHE A 51 -31.23 6.72 -11.25
CA PHE A 51 -31.16 7.13 -12.66
C PHE A 51 -31.78 6.10 -13.62
N CYS A 52 -31.47 4.82 -13.47
CA CYS A 52 -31.96 3.76 -14.37
C CYS A 52 -33.50 3.69 -14.39
N PRO A 53 -34.22 3.70 -13.23
CA PRO A 53 -35.68 3.75 -13.22
C PRO A 53 -36.26 5.01 -13.86
N ALA A 54 -35.67 6.19 -13.56
CA ALA A 54 -36.12 7.46 -14.11
C ALA A 54 -36.02 7.50 -15.64
N MET A 55 -34.95 6.91 -16.19
CA MET A 55 -34.69 6.88 -17.64
C MET A 55 -35.24 5.64 -18.34
N ARG A 56 -35.85 4.70 -17.59
CA ARG A 56 -36.35 3.40 -18.10
C ARG A 56 -35.30 2.60 -18.87
N ILE A 57 -34.06 2.62 -18.38
CA ILE A 57 -32.96 1.82 -18.92
C ILE A 57 -32.67 0.64 -18.01
N ASN A 58 -32.22 -0.46 -18.59
CA ASN A 58 -31.81 -1.62 -17.80
C ASN A 58 -30.51 -1.29 -17.03
N PRO A 59 -30.44 -1.62 -15.72
CA PRO A 59 -29.24 -1.39 -14.95
C PRO A 59 -28.09 -2.29 -15.44
N PRO A 60 -26.84 -1.84 -15.31
CA PRO A 60 -25.68 -2.66 -15.64
C PRO A 60 -25.58 -3.89 -14.72
N PRO A 61 -24.97 -5.00 -15.20
CA PRO A 61 -24.77 -6.20 -14.41
C PRO A 61 -23.89 -5.93 -13.19
N SER A 62 -24.07 -6.73 -12.14
CA SER A 62 -23.29 -6.61 -10.90
C SER A 62 -21.79 -6.72 -11.17
N ASN A 63 -21.01 -5.82 -10.56
CA ASN A 63 -19.55 -5.79 -10.68
C ASN A 63 -18.93 -5.82 -9.27
N PRO A 64 -18.76 -7.01 -8.67
CA PRO A 64 -18.19 -7.13 -7.34
C PRO A 64 -16.73 -6.64 -7.33
N PRO A 65 -16.26 -6.05 -6.22
CA PRO A 65 -14.86 -5.66 -6.09
C PRO A 65 -13.93 -6.87 -6.29
N PRO A 66 -12.78 -6.70 -6.96
CA PRO A 66 -11.76 -7.74 -7.02
C PRO A 66 -11.24 -8.07 -5.62
N GLN A 67 -10.93 -9.33 -5.36
CA GLN A 67 -10.30 -9.74 -4.10
C GLN A 67 -8.86 -9.21 -4.06
N VAL A 68 -8.55 -8.40 -3.05
CA VAL A 68 -7.20 -7.86 -2.84
C VAL A 68 -6.52 -8.68 -1.75
N PRO A 69 -5.31 -9.25 -1.97
CA PRO A 69 -4.54 -9.90 -0.92
C PRO A 69 -4.19 -8.91 0.19
N ASP A 70 -4.21 -9.37 1.44
CA ASP A 70 -3.80 -8.54 2.58
C ASP A 70 -2.34 -8.10 2.45
N PHE A 71 -2.07 -6.85 2.83
CA PHE A 71 -0.72 -6.33 2.79
C PHE A 71 0.12 -7.02 3.88
N PRO A 72 1.34 -7.50 3.57
CA PRO A 72 2.17 -8.15 4.58
C PRO A 72 2.47 -7.17 5.72
N GLU A 73 2.07 -7.53 6.94
CA GLU A 73 2.44 -6.78 8.14
C GLU A 73 3.96 -6.93 8.38
N LEU A 74 4.68 -5.80 8.38
CA LEU A 74 6.06 -5.78 8.84
C LEU A 74 6.08 -6.02 10.36
N SER A 75 6.26 -7.26 10.77
CA SER A 75 6.54 -7.60 12.16
C SER A 75 7.74 -6.78 12.66
N LYS A 76 7.58 -6.10 13.80
CA LYS A 76 8.62 -5.26 14.44
C LYS A 76 9.89 -6.05 14.83
N ASP A 77 9.84 -7.37 14.79
CA ASP A 77 10.88 -8.26 15.31
C ASP A 77 11.93 -8.70 14.27
N SER A 78 11.84 -8.24 13.01
CA SER A 78 12.89 -8.53 12.01
C SER A 78 14.13 -7.63 12.19
N SER A 79 14.62 -7.52 13.42
CA SER A 79 15.95 -7.00 13.74
C SER A 79 16.95 -8.16 13.64
N SER A 80 17.34 -8.53 12.42
CA SER A 80 18.37 -9.55 12.17
C SER A 80 19.81 -9.07 12.46
N ASP A 81 19.97 -8.00 13.27
CA ASP A 81 21.27 -7.35 13.52
C ASP A 81 22.03 -7.97 14.70
N ASP A 82 21.54 -9.08 15.28
CA ASP A 82 22.18 -9.78 16.41
C ASP A 82 22.95 -11.03 15.95
N SER A 83 23.73 -10.91 14.88
CA SER A 83 24.77 -11.91 14.60
C SER A 83 26.00 -11.56 15.44
N PRO A 84 26.49 -12.47 16.31
CA PRO A 84 27.72 -12.22 17.06
C PRO A 84 28.89 -12.02 16.09
N PRO A 85 29.90 -11.21 16.45
CA PRO A 85 31.05 -11.03 15.60
C PRO A 85 31.72 -12.40 15.42
N VAL A 86 31.94 -12.80 14.16
CA VAL A 86 32.87 -13.88 13.85
C VAL A 86 34.24 -13.41 14.30
N ASP A 87 34.72 -14.01 15.40
CA ASP A 87 36.08 -13.86 15.92
C ASP A 87 37.12 -14.35 14.89
N PRO A 88 38.37 -13.82 14.94
CA PRO A 88 39.36 -13.84 13.85
C PRO A 88 39.90 -15.22 13.45
#